data_AF-A0A846U2M8-F1
#
_entry.id   AF-A0A846U2M8-F1
#
_cell.length_a   1.000
_cell.length_b   1.000
_cell.length_c   1.000
_cell.angle_alpha   90.00
_cell.angle_beta   90.00
_cell.angle_gamma   90.00
#
_symmetry.space_group_name_H-M   'P 1'
#
loop_
_entity.id
_entity.type
_entity.pdbx_description
1 polymer ?
#
loop_
_entity_poly.entity_id
_entity_poly.type
_entity_poly.pdbx_seq_one_letter_code
_entity_poly.pdbx_strand_id
1 'polypeptide(L)'
;MRTWRCMALLAGLAAGSSAHAAIYSCVDGSGRRLTSDRPIVECSTREQRELNTDGSVRRVVPPTMTADERAEAEAKERQAAADRVAQQDAIRRDRNLVTRFPDYAAHMKAREAALDDVRKGVAFSQGRLAELERERKPLLEEQEFYKGKKPPAKLRQQLDANDAAVAAQKSLVQNQEDEIVRINNLYDVELERLKKLWGGASPGSMGALPAASAPTPRKK
;
A
#
# COMPACT_ATOMS: atom_id res chain seq x y z
N MET A 1 66.09 -21.08 10.45
CA MET A 1 66.78 -20.76 11.72
C MET A 1 65.76 -20.92 12.85
N ARG A 2 65.88 -22.00 13.65
CA ARG A 2 65.98 -22.03 15.13
C ARG A 2 64.88 -21.24 15.87
N THR A 3 63.86 -21.92 16.43
CA THR A 3 63.74 -22.35 17.86
C THR A 3 63.90 -21.18 18.85
N TRP A 4 63.08 -20.92 19.88
CA TRP A 4 62.42 -21.82 20.83
C TRP A 4 61.45 -21.02 21.74
N ARG A 5 60.46 -21.74 22.31
CA ARG A 5 59.61 -21.53 23.51
C ARG A 5 59.91 -20.33 24.44
N CYS A 6 58.84 -19.72 24.97
CA CYS A 6 58.50 -19.88 26.40
C CYS A 6 57.05 -19.47 26.73
N MET A 7 56.48 -20.29 27.60
CA MET A 7 55.14 -20.26 28.17
C MET A 7 55.13 -19.31 29.38
N ALA A 8 54.08 -18.50 29.53
CA ALA A 8 53.73 -17.87 30.79
C ALA A 8 52.21 -17.72 30.89
N LEU A 9 51.59 -18.62 31.67
CA LEU A 9 50.26 -18.38 32.25
C LEU A 9 50.40 -17.25 33.27
N LEU A 10 49.63 -16.18 33.09
CA LEU A 10 49.37 -15.18 34.12
C LEU A 10 47.86 -15.17 34.38
N ALA A 11 47.49 -15.85 35.47
CA ALA A 11 46.22 -15.66 36.14
C ALA A 11 46.21 -14.26 36.77
N GLY A 12 45.37 -13.38 36.26
CA GLY A 12 45.14 -12.03 36.79
C GLY A 12 43.72 -11.90 37.30
N LEU A 13 43.61 -11.61 38.60
CA LEU A 13 42.40 -11.49 39.42
C LEU A 13 41.26 -10.75 38.70
N ALA A 14 40.07 -11.37 38.71
CA ALA A 14 38.82 -10.64 38.58
C ALA A 14 38.68 -9.70 39.78
N ALA A 15 39.05 -8.44 39.61
CA ALA A 15 38.64 -7.38 40.51
C ALA A 15 37.12 -7.27 40.43
N GLY A 16 36.43 -7.86 41.41
CA GLY A 16 35.05 -7.52 41.66
C GLY A 16 34.98 -6.03 41.97
N SER A 17 34.45 -5.24 41.04
CA SER A 17 34.03 -3.88 41.33
C SER A 17 33.10 -3.96 42.54
N SER A 18 33.54 -3.46 43.68
CA SER A 18 32.67 -3.13 44.79
C SER A 18 31.70 -2.07 44.28
N ALA A 19 30.56 -2.50 43.74
CA ALA A 19 29.44 -1.61 43.52
C ALA A 19 29.08 -1.05 44.90
N HIS A 20 29.40 0.22 45.14
CA HIS A 20 28.88 0.92 46.30
C HIS A 20 27.36 0.75 46.29
N ALA A 21 26.81 0.16 47.35
CA ALA A 21 25.38 -0.11 47.45
C ALA A 21 24.63 1.23 47.42
N ALA A 22 23.96 1.52 46.30
CA ALA A 22 23.10 2.69 46.19
C ALA A 22 21.80 2.40 46.95
N ILE A 23 21.44 3.26 47.90
CA ILE A 23 20.24 3.08 48.72
C ILE A 23 19.08 3.77 48.01
N TYR A 24 18.05 3.02 47.64
CA TYR A 24 16.82 3.54 47.06
C TYR A 24 15.83 3.89 48.17
N SER A 25 15.20 5.05 48.09
CA SER A 25 14.17 5.50 49.04
C SER A 25 12.94 6.03 48.29
N CYS A 26 11.74 5.63 48.73
CA CYS A 26 10.49 6.15 48.21
C CYS A 26 9.41 6.22 49.30
N VAL A 27 8.27 6.82 48.98
CA VAL A 27 7.09 6.88 49.84
C VAL A 27 5.93 6.15 49.15
N ASP A 28 5.39 5.13 49.82
CA ASP A 28 4.31 4.30 49.30
C ASP A 28 2.93 4.98 49.35
N GLY A 29 1.89 4.31 48.84
CA GLY A 29 0.52 4.86 48.80
C GLY A 29 -0.13 5.13 50.15
N SER A 30 0.42 4.56 51.21
CA SER A 30 -0.04 4.75 52.59
C SER A 30 0.75 5.84 53.34
N GLY A 31 1.73 6.47 52.68
CA GLY A 31 2.59 7.49 53.28
C GLY A 31 3.79 6.93 54.05
N ARG A 32 4.07 5.62 53.96
CA ARG A 32 5.20 4.99 54.62
C ARG A 32 6.46 5.09 53.75
N ARG A 33 7.59 5.42 54.39
CA ARG A 33 8.91 5.44 53.73
C ARG A 33 9.47 4.03 53.61
N LEU A 34 9.83 3.65 52.39
CA LEU A 34 10.52 2.39 52.08
C LEU A 34 11.96 2.72 51.69
N THR A 35 12.91 1.90 52.16
CA THR A 35 14.34 2.00 51.84
C THR A 35 14.89 0.62 51.52
N SER A 36 15.69 0.51 50.46
CA SER A 36 16.25 -0.76 50.00
C SER A 36 17.56 -0.54 49.28
N ASP A 37 18.49 -1.49 49.37
CA ASP A 37 19.75 -1.49 48.60
C ASP A 37 19.54 -1.89 47.12
N ARG A 38 18.28 -2.05 46.70
CA ARG A 38 17.83 -2.38 45.33
C ARG A 38 16.59 -1.53 44.98
N PRO A 39 16.30 -1.30 43.68
CA PRO A 39 15.07 -0.61 43.27
C PRO A 39 13.81 -1.22 43.89
N ILE A 40 12.93 -0.37 44.42
CA ILE A 40 11.74 -0.77 45.19
C ILE A 40 10.58 -0.99 44.22
N VAL A 41 10.16 -2.23 44.04
CA VAL A 41 9.13 -2.60 43.03
C VAL A 41 7.77 -2.01 43.38
N GLU A 42 7.46 -1.89 44.67
CA GLU A 42 6.24 -1.30 45.20
C GLU A 42 6.11 0.20 44.88
N CYS A 43 7.24 0.86 44.60
CA CYS A 43 7.31 2.25 44.17
C CYS A 43 7.62 2.39 42.68
N SER A 44 7.43 1.34 41.87
CA SER A 44 7.66 1.39 40.42
C SER A 44 6.80 2.43 39.70
N THR A 45 5.60 2.73 40.22
CA THR A 45 4.69 3.76 39.69
C THR A 45 4.95 5.16 40.26
N ARG A 46 6.03 5.35 41.03
CA ARG A 46 6.37 6.60 41.72
C ARG A 46 7.85 6.93 41.59
N GLU A 47 8.19 8.18 41.90
CA GLU A 47 9.60 8.56 41.96
C GLU A 47 10.31 7.87 43.13
N GLN A 48 11.52 7.37 42.85
CA GLN A 48 12.41 6.82 43.87
C GLN A 48 13.68 7.66 43.90
N ARG A 49 14.21 7.94 45.09
CA ARG A 49 15.47 8.67 45.24
C ARG A 49 16.58 7.65 45.44
N GLU A 50 17.53 7.61 44.52
CA GLU A 50 18.81 6.94 44.70
C GLU A 50 19.68 7.84 45.58
N LEU A 51 20.08 7.35 46.74
CA LEU A 51 20.86 8.07 47.75
C LEU A 51 22.33 7.59 47.72
N ASN A 52 23.24 8.52 47.96
CA ASN A 52 24.65 8.25 48.22
C ASN A 52 24.83 7.69 49.64
N THR A 53 26.02 7.16 49.94
CA THR A 53 26.38 6.64 51.27
C THR A 53 26.34 7.69 52.38
N ASP A 54 26.45 8.97 52.05
CA ASP A 54 26.31 10.12 52.97
C ASP A 54 24.84 10.57 53.16
N GLY A 55 23.88 9.89 52.51
CA GLY A 55 22.46 10.22 52.57
C GLY A 55 22.01 11.34 51.62
N SER A 56 22.94 11.95 50.86
CA SER A 56 22.59 12.93 49.83
C SER A 56 21.89 12.26 48.65
N VAL A 57 20.97 12.97 47.98
CA VAL A 57 20.28 12.45 46.79
C VAL A 57 21.24 12.42 45.61
N ARG A 58 21.58 11.22 45.14
CA ARG A 58 22.39 11.01 43.94
C ARG A 58 21.60 11.27 42.67
N ARG A 59 20.38 10.71 42.60
CA ARG A 59 19.50 10.81 41.42
C ARG A 59 18.06 10.49 41.80
N VAL A 60 17.10 11.08 41.08
CA VAL A 60 15.69 10.67 41.15
C VAL A 60 15.41 9.72 39.99
N VAL A 61 14.96 8.51 40.30
CA VAL A 61 14.48 7.49 39.37
C VAL A 61 13.01 7.78 39.09
N PRO A 62 12.63 8.11 37.84
CA PRO A 62 11.24 8.35 37.49
C PRO A 62 10.43 7.04 37.55
N PRO A 63 9.09 7.13 37.70
CA PRO A 63 8.20 5.99 37.57
C PRO A 63 8.47 5.20 36.29
N THR A 64 8.45 3.88 36.38
CA THR A 64 8.40 3.03 35.18
C THR A 64 7.02 3.17 34.55
N MET A 65 6.97 3.38 33.24
CA MET A 65 5.72 3.45 32.50
C MET A 65 4.87 2.21 32.78
N THR A 66 3.59 2.44 33.09
CA THR A 66 2.60 1.37 33.27
C THR A 66 2.47 0.55 31.98
N ALA A 67 1.89 -0.65 32.07
CA ALA A 67 1.65 -1.46 30.88
C ALA A 67 0.81 -0.71 29.83
N ASP A 68 -0.19 0.06 30.27
CA ASP A 68 -1.06 0.84 29.40
C ASP A 68 -0.32 2.03 28.77
N GLU A 69 0.47 2.79 29.56
CA GLU A 69 1.29 3.89 29.03
C GLU A 69 2.33 3.39 28.02
N ARG A 70 2.94 2.21 28.26
CA ARG A 70 3.86 1.58 27.29
C ARG A 70 3.12 1.20 26.01
N ALA A 71 1.94 0.59 26.12
CA ALA A 71 1.14 0.22 24.97
C ALA A 71 0.72 1.45 24.14
N GLU A 72 0.36 2.57 24.79
CA GLU A 72 0.05 3.83 24.11
C GLU A 72 1.27 4.44 23.42
N ALA A 73 2.44 4.43 24.07
CA ALA A 73 3.68 4.92 23.49
C ALA A 73 4.11 4.09 22.28
N GLU A 74 4.04 2.76 22.37
CA GLU A 74 4.30 1.85 21.26
C GLU A 74 3.29 2.04 20.12
N ALA A 75 2.01 2.30 20.43
CA ALA A 75 0.99 2.62 19.42
C ALA A 75 1.31 3.94 18.69
N LYS A 76 1.69 4.99 19.43
CA LYS A 76 2.11 6.28 18.85
C LYS A 76 3.37 6.14 18.01
N GLU A 77 4.35 5.37 18.47
CA GLU A 77 5.57 5.10 17.71
C GLU A 77 5.28 4.34 16.41
N ARG A 78 4.43 3.31 16.48
CA ARG A 78 3.99 2.56 15.30
C ARG A 78 3.27 3.46 14.29
N GLN A 79 2.37 4.34 14.76
CA GLN A 79 1.69 5.28 13.88
C GLN A 79 2.68 6.26 13.23
N ALA A 80 3.57 6.87 14.03
CA ALA A 80 4.58 7.80 13.51
C ALA A 80 5.54 7.10 12.52
N ALA A 81 5.88 5.83 12.74
CA ALA A 81 6.66 5.04 11.79
C ALA A 81 5.90 4.79 10.50
N ALA A 82 4.62 4.42 10.57
CA ALA A 82 3.76 4.25 9.41
C ALA A 82 3.63 5.56 8.59
N ASP A 83 3.45 6.70 9.26
CA ASP A 83 3.36 8.01 8.61
C ASP A 83 4.67 8.39 7.91
N ARG A 84 5.83 8.11 8.52
CA ARG A 84 7.14 8.32 7.89
C ARG A 84 7.30 7.47 6.62
N VAL A 85 6.92 6.20 6.68
CA VAL A 85 6.96 5.30 5.51
C VAL A 85 6.01 5.80 4.42
N ALA A 86 4.78 6.16 4.78
CA ALA A 86 3.79 6.68 3.85
C ALA A 86 4.28 7.97 3.15
N GLN A 87 4.96 8.86 3.88
CA GLN A 87 5.53 10.09 3.33
C GLN A 87 6.69 9.80 2.36
N GLN A 88 7.62 8.91 2.72
CA GLN A 88 8.72 8.50 1.83
C GLN A 88 8.19 7.84 0.56
N ASP A 89 7.16 7.02 0.68
CA ASP A 89 6.49 6.39 -0.45
C ASP A 89 5.80 7.41 -1.34
N ALA A 90 5.15 8.42 -0.76
CA ALA A 90 4.57 9.52 -1.53
C ALA A 90 5.66 10.25 -2.33
N ILE A 91 6.75 10.68 -1.68
CA ILE A 91 7.89 11.34 -2.35
C ILE A 91 8.43 10.49 -3.50
N ARG A 92 8.60 9.18 -3.28
CA ARG A 92 9.11 8.24 -4.28
C ARG A 92 8.16 8.15 -5.48
N ARG A 93 6.85 8.04 -5.25
CA ARG A 93 5.84 8.00 -6.33
C ARG A 93 5.84 9.28 -7.15
N ASP A 94 5.87 10.45 -6.52
CA ASP A 94 5.88 11.74 -7.20
C ASP A 94 7.13 11.91 -8.07
N ARG A 95 8.30 11.54 -7.53
CA ARG A 95 9.56 11.58 -8.29
C ARG A 95 9.52 10.63 -9.48
N ASN A 96 9.08 9.40 -9.28
CA ASN A 96 8.94 8.43 -10.37
C ASN A 96 8.00 8.95 -11.46
N LEU A 97 6.89 9.57 -11.05
CA LEU A 97 5.90 10.13 -11.96
C LEU A 97 6.49 11.22 -12.86
N VAL A 98 7.22 12.18 -12.29
CA VAL A 98 7.92 13.24 -13.05
C VAL A 98 9.05 12.67 -13.92
N THR A 99 9.79 11.67 -13.43
CA THR A 99 10.84 11.03 -14.24
C THR A 99 10.25 10.32 -15.46
N ARG A 100 9.12 9.64 -15.31
CA ARG A 100 8.43 8.96 -16.42
C ARG A 100 7.79 9.96 -17.38
N PHE A 101 7.26 11.05 -16.84
CA PHE A 101 6.56 12.08 -17.59
C PHE A 101 7.15 13.45 -17.27
N PRO A 102 8.25 13.84 -17.97
CA PRO A 102 8.91 15.12 -17.74
C PRO A 102 8.06 16.32 -18.20
N ASP A 103 7.13 16.11 -19.13
CA ASP A 103 6.26 17.16 -19.66
C ASP A 103 4.91 16.60 -20.14
N TYR A 104 4.02 17.52 -20.54
CA TYR A 104 2.69 17.20 -21.05
C TYR A 104 2.73 16.30 -22.29
N ALA A 105 3.66 16.52 -23.21
CA ALA A 105 3.74 15.77 -24.46
C ALA A 105 4.13 14.31 -24.20
N ALA A 106 5.07 14.05 -23.30
CA ALA A 106 5.47 12.72 -22.87
C ALA A 106 4.29 11.96 -22.21
N HIS A 107 3.53 12.64 -21.34
CA HIS A 107 2.33 12.07 -20.72
C HIS A 107 1.25 11.74 -21.77
N MET A 108 0.95 12.67 -22.68
CA MET A 108 -0.05 12.44 -23.74
C MET A 108 0.34 11.33 -24.70
N LYS A 109 1.63 11.25 -25.07
CA LYS A 109 2.14 10.14 -25.89
C LYS A 109 1.91 8.79 -25.22
N ALA A 110 2.14 8.71 -23.91
CA ALA A 110 1.89 7.48 -23.17
C ALA A 110 0.40 7.16 -23.03
N ARG A 111 -0.47 8.18 -22.87
CA ARG A 111 -1.92 8.00 -22.89
C ARG A 111 -2.38 7.40 -24.22
N GLU A 112 -1.95 7.97 -25.34
CA GLU A 112 -2.32 7.47 -26.67
C GLU A 112 -1.80 6.05 -26.89
N ALA A 113 -0.56 5.76 -26.49
CA ALA A 113 -0.01 4.41 -26.58
C ALA A 113 -0.81 3.39 -25.74
N ALA A 114 -1.27 3.76 -24.55
CA ALA A 114 -2.10 2.89 -23.71
C ALA A 114 -3.50 2.65 -24.29
N LEU A 115 -4.06 3.65 -24.98
CA LEU A 115 -5.39 3.54 -25.62
C LEU A 115 -5.36 2.78 -26.94
N ASP A 116 -4.23 2.78 -27.65
CA ASP A 116 -4.10 2.23 -29.00
C ASP A 116 -4.50 0.74 -29.07
N ASP A 117 -3.96 -0.08 -28.16
CA ASP A 117 -4.26 -1.52 -28.14
C ASP A 117 -5.74 -1.82 -27.87
N VAL A 118 -6.36 -1.07 -26.96
CA VAL A 118 -7.79 -1.25 -26.64
C VAL A 118 -8.66 -0.80 -27.81
N ARG A 119 -8.34 0.33 -28.45
CA ARG A 119 -9.06 0.82 -29.64
C ARG A 119 -8.96 -0.15 -30.82
N LYS A 120 -7.79 -0.76 -31.05
CA LYS A 120 -7.64 -1.84 -32.04
C LYS A 120 -8.52 -3.04 -31.70
N GLY A 121 -8.61 -3.40 -30.43
CA GLY A 121 -9.52 -4.45 -29.94
C GLY A 121 -10.99 -4.13 -30.23
N VAL A 122 -11.43 -2.89 -30.01
CA VAL A 122 -12.79 -2.44 -30.35
C VAL A 122 -13.03 -2.55 -31.84
N ALA A 123 -12.13 -2.01 -32.68
CA ALA A 123 -12.26 -2.05 -34.12
C ALA A 123 -12.33 -3.49 -34.66
N PHE A 124 -11.52 -4.40 -34.11
CA PHE A 124 -11.56 -5.82 -34.46
C PHE A 124 -12.92 -6.45 -34.11
N SER A 125 -13.43 -6.22 -32.91
CA SER A 125 -14.72 -6.77 -32.45
C SER A 125 -15.90 -6.21 -33.26
N GLN A 126 -15.85 -4.93 -33.63
CA GLN A 126 -16.81 -4.31 -34.55
C GLN A 126 -16.76 -4.94 -35.95
N GLY A 127 -15.56 -5.25 -36.46
CA GLY A 127 -15.39 -6.00 -37.71
C GLY A 127 -16.04 -7.39 -37.65
N ARG A 128 -15.89 -8.10 -36.52
CA ARG A 128 -16.55 -9.40 -36.33
C ARG A 128 -18.07 -9.28 -36.24
N LEU A 129 -18.61 -8.21 -35.63
CA LEU A 129 -20.05 -7.95 -35.65
C LEU A 129 -20.59 -7.76 -37.07
N ALA A 130 -19.91 -6.98 -37.90
CA ALA A 130 -20.30 -6.80 -39.30
C ALA A 130 -20.23 -8.11 -40.11
N GLU A 131 -19.29 -9.01 -39.79
CA GLU A 131 -19.23 -10.35 -40.37
C GLU A 131 -20.41 -11.22 -39.92
N LEU A 132 -20.70 -11.27 -38.63
CA LEU A 132 -21.84 -12.02 -38.08
C LEU A 132 -23.17 -11.52 -38.67
N GLU A 133 -23.32 -10.22 -38.89
CA GLU A 133 -24.50 -9.65 -39.57
C GLU A 133 -24.61 -10.13 -41.02
N ARG A 134 -23.49 -10.24 -41.75
CA ARG A 134 -23.48 -10.80 -43.12
C ARG A 134 -23.81 -12.29 -43.10
N GLU A 135 -23.29 -13.05 -42.15
CA GLU A 135 -23.61 -14.48 -41.96
C GLU A 135 -25.10 -14.68 -41.63
N ARG A 136 -25.72 -13.74 -40.89
CA ARG A 136 -27.12 -13.82 -40.46
C ARG A 136 -28.11 -13.63 -41.61
N LYS A 137 -27.79 -12.80 -42.61
CA LYS A 137 -28.69 -12.49 -43.73
C LYS A 137 -29.23 -13.72 -44.46
N PRO A 138 -28.40 -14.64 -45.00
CA PRO A 138 -28.92 -15.82 -45.70
C PRO A 138 -29.70 -16.76 -44.78
N LEU A 139 -29.40 -16.79 -43.47
CA LEU A 139 -30.18 -17.59 -42.51
C LEU A 139 -31.58 -17.02 -42.31
N LEU A 140 -31.75 -15.69 -42.31
CA LEU A 140 -33.06 -15.05 -42.25
C LEU A 140 -33.84 -15.25 -43.54
N GLU A 141 -33.17 -15.15 -44.69
CA GLU A 141 -33.78 -15.47 -45.99
C GLU A 141 -34.29 -16.92 -46.01
N GLU A 142 -33.48 -17.89 -45.54
CA GLU A 142 -33.90 -19.28 -45.39
C GLU A 142 -35.08 -19.43 -44.40
N GLN A 143 -35.09 -18.64 -43.32
CA GLN A 143 -36.14 -18.66 -42.31
C GLN A 143 -37.51 -18.23 -42.86
N GLU A 144 -37.56 -17.26 -43.77
CA GLU A 144 -38.82 -16.79 -44.37
C GLU A 144 -39.57 -17.91 -45.13
N PHE A 145 -38.85 -18.89 -45.71
CA PHE A 145 -39.49 -20.04 -46.37
C PHE A 145 -40.30 -20.93 -45.41
N TYR A 146 -40.03 -20.83 -44.10
CA TYR A 146 -40.72 -21.59 -43.06
C TYR A 146 -41.74 -20.76 -42.27
N LYS A 147 -42.14 -19.58 -42.76
CA LYS A 147 -43.15 -18.76 -42.11
C LYS A 147 -44.46 -19.55 -41.89
N GLY A 148 -44.92 -19.61 -40.64
CA GLY A 148 -46.09 -20.40 -40.24
C GLY A 148 -45.84 -21.91 -40.10
N LYS A 149 -44.61 -22.37 -40.27
CA LYS A 149 -44.17 -23.77 -40.08
C LYS A 149 -42.99 -23.81 -39.11
N LYS A 150 -42.65 -25.01 -38.64
CA LYS A 150 -41.46 -25.19 -37.80
C LYS A 150 -40.21 -25.27 -38.70
N PRO A 151 -39.23 -24.36 -38.56
CA PRO A 151 -37.99 -24.43 -39.33
C PRO A 151 -37.12 -25.63 -38.93
N PRO A 152 -36.23 -26.11 -39.82
CA PRO A 152 -35.31 -27.21 -39.55
C PRO A 152 -34.47 -26.96 -38.30
N ALA A 153 -34.12 -28.02 -37.56
CA ALA A 153 -33.33 -27.90 -36.34
C ALA A 153 -31.97 -27.23 -36.59
N LYS A 154 -31.33 -27.54 -37.72
CA LYS A 154 -30.05 -26.95 -38.12
C LYS A 154 -30.14 -25.42 -38.30
N LEU A 155 -31.16 -24.94 -39.00
CA LEU A 155 -31.37 -23.51 -39.23
C LEU A 155 -31.58 -22.74 -37.91
N ARG A 156 -32.39 -23.29 -37.00
CA ARG A 156 -32.58 -22.72 -35.66
C ARG A 156 -31.26 -22.65 -34.89
N GLN A 157 -30.50 -23.74 -34.87
CA GLN A 157 -29.21 -23.78 -34.19
C GLN A 157 -28.20 -22.78 -34.77
N GLN A 158 -28.20 -22.56 -36.08
CA GLN A 158 -27.33 -21.57 -36.73
C GLN A 158 -27.71 -20.14 -36.36
N LEU A 159 -29.01 -19.81 -36.34
CA LEU A 159 -29.51 -18.52 -35.88
C LEU A 159 -29.17 -18.28 -34.40
N ASP A 160 -29.44 -19.26 -33.55
CA ASP A 160 -29.14 -19.20 -32.12
C ASP A 160 -27.63 -19.01 -31.86
N ALA A 161 -26.78 -19.72 -32.62
CA ALA A 161 -25.32 -19.59 -32.53
C ALA A 161 -24.82 -18.21 -32.99
N ASN A 162 -25.40 -17.67 -34.06
CA ASN A 162 -25.07 -16.32 -34.53
C ASN A 162 -25.51 -15.26 -33.50
N ASP A 163 -26.72 -15.36 -32.96
CA ASP A 163 -27.24 -14.45 -31.94
C ASP A 163 -26.38 -14.50 -30.66
N ALA A 164 -25.96 -15.69 -30.23
CA ALA A 164 -25.04 -15.86 -29.10
C ALA A 164 -23.67 -15.23 -29.38
N ALA A 165 -23.12 -15.42 -30.58
CA ALA A 165 -21.84 -14.82 -30.98
C ALA A 165 -21.94 -13.28 -31.03
N VAL A 166 -23.03 -12.73 -31.56
CA VAL A 166 -23.29 -11.28 -31.57
C VAL A 166 -23.38 -10.73 -30.15
N ALA A 167 -24.11 -11.40 -29.25
CA ALA A 167 -24.21 -10.99 -27.86
C ALA A 167 -22.84 -10.97 -27.16
N ALA A 168 -22.01 -11.98 -27.41
CA ALA A 168 -20.65 -12.06 -26.87
C ALA A 168 -19.76 -10.92 -27.39
N GLN A 169 -19.78 -10.64 -28.70
CA GLN A 169 -19.00 -9.55 -29.29
C GLN A 169 -19.46 -8.17 -28.78
N LYS A 170 -20.77 -7.94 -28.62
CA LYS A 170 -21.29 -6.69 -28.03
C LYS A 170 -20.83 -6.50 -26.59
N SER A 171 -20.86 -7.56 -25.78
CA SER A 171 -20.34 -7.49 -24.41
C SER A 171 -18.84 -7.19 -24.39
N LEU A 172 -18.06 -7.75 -25.31
CA LEU A 172 -16.63 -7.48 -25.41
C LEU A 172 -16.36 -6.02 -25.79
N VAL A 173 -17.08 -5.47 -26.77
CA VAL A 173 -16.98 -4.06 -27.15
C VAL A 173 -17.28 -3.16 -25.95
N GLN A 174 -18.37 -3.42 -25.22
CA GLN A 174 -18.71 -2.63 -24.04
C GLN A 174 -17.60 -2.65 -22.98
N ASN A 175 -17.03 -3.83 -22.70
CA ASN A 175 -15.93 -3.95 -21.74
C ASN A 175 -14.68 -3.17 -22.18
N GLN A 176 -14.37 -3.17 -23.48
CA GLN A 176 -13.26 -2.40 -24.04
C GLN A 176 -13.52 -0.89 -24.03
N GLU A 177 -14.76 -0.45 -24.25
CA GLU A 177 -15.16 0.95 -24.11
C GLU A 177 -15.06 1.43 -22.66
N ASP A 178 -15.49 0.61 -21.71
CA ASP A 178 -15.34 0.91 -20.28
C ASP A 178 -13.86 0.98 -19.87
N GLU A 179 -13.02 0.14 -20.47
CA GLU A 179 -11.56 0.18 -20.29
C GLU A 179 -10.94 1.46 -20.86
N ILE A 180 -11.38 1.93 -22.03
CA ILE A 180 -10.97 3.24 -22.58
C ILE A 180 -11.30 4.36 -21.59
N VAL A 181 -12.50 4.35 -21.01
CA VAL A 181 -12.90 5.35 -19.99
C VAL A 181 -12.01 5.24 -18.75
N ARG A 182 -11.74 4.03 -18.27
CA ARG A 182 -10.88 3.79 -17.11
C ARG A 182 -9.45 4.29 -17.33
N ILE A 183 -8.86 4.00 -18.48
CA ILE A 183 -7.52 4.48 -18.87
C ILE A 183 -7.52 6.01 -18.89
N ASN A 184 -8.49 6.62 -19.57
CA ASN A 184 -8.60 8.08 -19.62
C ASN A 184 -8.65 8.72 -18.23
N ASN A 185 -9.52 8.22 -17.36
CA ASN A 185 -9.65 8.74 -15.99
C ASN A 185 -8.35 8.61 -15.19
N LEU A 186 -7.61 7.50 -15.35
CA LEU A 186 -6.31 7.31 -14.70
C LEU A 186 -5.31 8.38 -15.14
N TYR A 187 -5.17 8.59 -16.46
CA TYR A 187 -4.28 9.60 -17.01
C TYR A 187 -4.74 11.03 -16.67
N ASP A 188 -6.04 11.29 -16.55
CA ASP A 188 -6.55 12.62 -16.15
C ASP A 188 -6.20 12.94 -14.68
N VAL A 189 -6.38 11.98 -13.77
CA VAL A 189 -5.97 12.11 -12.37
C VAL A 189 -4.45 12.33 -12.25
N GLU A 190 -3.68 11.56 -13.02
CA GLU A 190 -2.23 11.66 -13.05
C GLU A 190 -1.76 13.02 -13.57
N LEU A 191 -2.39 13.49 -14.65
CA LEU A 191 -2.12 14.79 -15.26
C LEU A 191 -2.34 15.95 -14.28
N GLU A 192 -3.44 15.93 -13.53
CA GLU A 192 -3.71 16.97 -12.53
C GLU A 192 -2.63 17.04 -11.44
N ARG A 193 -2.06 15.90 -11.09
CA ARG A 193 -0.92 15.86 -10.17
C ARG A 193 0.37 16.33 -10.83
N LEU A 194 0.65 15.88 -12.04
CA LEU A 194 1.83 16.28 -12.81
C LEU A 194 1.87 17.79 -13.04
N LYS A 195 0.74 18.42 -13.38
CA LYS A 195 0.63 19.88 -13.50
C LYS A 195 1.14 20.62 -12.27
N LYS A 196 0.81 20.12 -11.07
CA LYS A 196 1.29 20.70 -9.81
C LYS A 196 2.78 20.48 -9.61
N LEU A 197 3.28 19.27 -9.90
CA LEU A 197 4.71 18.93 -9.76
C LEU A 197 5.59 19.73 -10.73
N TRP A 198 5.19 19.83 -12.00
CA TRP A 198 5.86 20.67 -12.99
C TRP A 198 5.77 22.16 -12.64
N GLY A 199 4.69 22.57 -11.95
CA GLY A 199 4.53 23.90 -11.37
C GLY A 199 5.35 24.18 -10.11
N GLY A 200 6.19 23.24 -9.66
CA GLY A 200 7.10 23.42 -8.53
C GLY A 200 6.59 22.89 -7.19
N ALA A 201 5.48 22.15 -7.14
CA ALA A 201 5.03 21.50 -5.91
C ALA A 201 6.08 20.50 -5.40
N SER A 202 6.31 20.48 -4.09
CA SER A 202 7.26 19.54 -3.48
C SER A 202 6.73 18.10 -3.56
N PRO A 203 7.55 17.12 -4.00
CA PRO A 203 7.17 15.70 -3.99
C PRO A 203 6.63 15.25 -2.62
N GLY A 204 5.52 14.52 -2.61
CA GLY A 204 4.89 13.98 -1.42
C GLY A 204 4.05 14.98 -0.62
N SER A 205 3.90 16.23 -1.07
CA SER A 205 3.09 17.25 -0.37
C SER A 205 1.58 17.13 -0.60
N MET A 206 1.16 16.38 -1.63
CA MET A 206 -0.24 16.35 -2.09
C MET A 206 -1.05 15.14 -1.59
N GLY A 207 -0.53 14.39 -0.62
CA GLY A 207 -1.16 13.16 -0.14
C GLY A 207 -1.20 12.04 -1.18
N ALA A 208 -2.05 11.04 -0.95
CA ALA A 208 -2.23 9.92 -1.86
C ALA A 208 -2.93 10.36 -3.16
N LEU A 209 -2.53 9.77 -4.28
CA LEU A 209 -3.26 9.91 -5.54
C LEU A 209 -4.67 9.35 -5.37
N PRO A 210 -5.74 10.08 -5.75
CA PRO A 210 -7.06 9.52 -5.72
C PRO A 210 -7.09 8.31 -6.65
N ALA A 211 -7.68 7.20 -6.18
CA ALA A 211 -7.86 6.04 -7.03
C ALA A 211 -8.72 6.45 -8.23
N ALA A 212 -8.29 6.12 -9.45
CA ALA A 212 -9.14 6.25 -10.62
C ALA A 212 -10.43 5.48 -10.34
N SER A 213 -11.54 6.20 -10.15
CA SER A 213 -12.83 5.61 -9.83
C SER A 213 -13.19 4.59 -10.90
N ALA A 214 -13.42 3.34 -10.49
CA ALA A 214 -13.93 2.31 -11.39
C ALA A 214 -15.22 2.83 -12.06
N PRO A 215 -15.41 2.64 -13.37
CA PRO A 215 -16.67 2.99 -13.99
C PRO A 215 -17.80 2.28 -13.26
N THR A 216 -18.78 3.03 -12.77
CA THR A 216 -19.99 2.46 -12.17
C THR A 216 -20.62 1.50 -13.18
N PRO A 217 -20.95 0.25 -12.81
CA PRO A 217 -21.63 -0.65 -13.72
C PRO A 217 -22.95 0.03 -14.13
N ARG A 218 -23.11 0.31 -15.43
CA ARG A 218 -24.39 0.79 -15.94
C ARG A 218 -25.41 -0.31 -15.65
N LYS A 219 -26.48 0.04 -14.94
CA LYS A 219 -27.61 -0.87 -14.72
C LYS A 219 -28.11 -1.31 -16.10
N LYS A 220 -28.15 -2.64 -16.30
CA LYS A 220 -28.76 -3.27 -17.48
C LYS A 220 -30.24 -2.90 -17.58
#